data_AF-A0A957RLJ6-F1
#
_entry.id   AF-A0A957RLJ6-F1
#
_cell.length_a   1.000
_cell.length_b   1.000
_cell.length_c   1.000
_cell.angle_alpha   90.00
_cell.angle_beta   90.00
_cell.angle_gamma   90.00
#
_symmetry.space_group_name_H-M   'P 1'
#
loop_
_entity.id
_entity.type
_entity.pdbx_description
1 polymer ?
#
loop_
_entity_poly.entity_id
_entity_poly.type
_entity_poly.pdbx_seq_one_letter_code
_entity_poly.pdbx_strand_id
1 'polypeptide(L)'
;DVDATILTTATTAINGAYRFTDVDPGTYNVTIQNNAGSRYTPISPDPVLVVLIAGHSVGADFIALPDGTVTGRGIPGSLVTLSSVAGQGEDETDLVLTTRVNSRGFYFFMDIDPGQYLITFTPPPGYTAIPSFLNVRCRRVAPPVPTSAV
;
A
#
# COMPACT_ATOMS: atom_id res chain seq x y z
N ASP A 1 13.15 -6.88 23.09
CA ASP A 1 11.77 -7.33 22.90
C ASP A 1 10.86 -6.20 23.36
N VAL A 2 10.26 -5.47 22.43
CA VAL A 2 9.32 -4.38 22.75
C VAL A 2 8.00 -4.76 22.10
N ASP A 3 7.28 -5.66 22.75
CA ASP A 3 5.89 -5.92 22.42
C ASP A 3 5.13 -4.59 22.49
N ALA A 4 4.80 -4.04 21.32
CA ALA A 4 3.90 -2.91 21.22
C ALA A 4 2.57 -3.34 21.85
N THR A 5 2.33 -2.90 23.09
CA THR A 5 1.09 -3.21 23.80
C THR A 5 -0.04 -2.57 23.03
N ILE A 6 -0.91 -3.38 22.42
CA ILE A 6 -2.10 -2.89 21.75
C ILE A 6 -3.04 -2.36 22.83
N LEU A 7 -3.16 -1.04 22.97
CA LEU A 7 -4.08 -0.44 23.94
C LEU A 7 -5.55 -0.61 23.52
N THR A 8 -5.85 -0.53 22.22
CA THR A 8 -7.22 -0.60 21.71
C THR A 8 -7.24 -0.88 20.20
N THR A 9 -8.30 -1.50 19.70
CA THR A 9 -8.54 -1.73 18.25
C THR A 9 -9.93 -1.25 17.86
N ALA A 10 -10.04 -0.70 16.65
CA ALA A 10 -11.30 -0.27 16.07
C ALA A 10 -11.38 -0.78 14.63
N THR A 11 -12.56 -1.25 14.21
CA THR A 11 -12.80 -1.63 12.81
C THR A 11 -13.33 -0.43 12.06
N THR A 12 -12.72 -0.11 10.92
CA THR A 12 -13.17 0.99 10.05
C THR A 12 -14.56 0.69 9.49
N ALA A 13 -15.45 1.69 9.54
CA ALA A 13 -16.79 1.59 8.99
C ALA A 13 -16.78 1.66 7.45
N ILE A 14 -17.93 1.36 6.82
CA ILE A 14 -18.10 1.35 5.36
C ILE A 14 -17.76 2.69 4.69
N ASN A 15 -17.85 3.80 5.43
CA ASN A 15 -17.51 5.14 4.97
C ASN A 15 -16.03 5.50 5.20
N GLY A 16 -15.19 4.57 5.64
CA GLY A 16 -13.78 4.80 5.94
C GLY A 16 -13.51 5.47 7.30
N ALA A 17 -14.53 5.75 8.11
CA ALA A 17 -14.37 6.34 9.42
C ALA A 17 -14.01 5.28 10.48
N TYR A 18 -13.10 5.63 11.39
CA TYR A 18 -12.81 4.88 12.60
C TYR A 18 -12.75 5.85 13.77
N ARG A 19 -13.00 5.38 14.99
CA ARG A 19 -12.93 6.20 16.19
C ARG A 19 -12.53 5.36 17.38
N PHE A 20 -11.62 5.89 18.19
CA PHE A 20 -11.33 5.41 19.52
C PHE A 20 -12.00 6.36 20.51
N THR A 21 -12.72 5.84 21.50
CA THR A 21 -13.28 6.61 22.62
C THR A 21 -12.56 6.23 23.91
N ASP A 22 -12.62 7.09 24.91
CA ASP A 22 -12.09 6.81 26.25
C ASP A 22 -10.60 6.46 26.27
N VAL A 23 -9.84 7.10 25.38
CA VAL A 23 -8.38 6.99 25.31
C VAL A 23 -7.76 8.08 26.18
N ASP A 24 -6.90 7.69 27.11
CA ASP A 24 -6.19 8.63 27.97
C ASP A 24 -5.30 9.59 27.16
N PRO A 25 -5.06 10.82 27.61
CA PRO A 25 -4.10 11.71 26.96
C PRO A 25 -2.70 11.09 26.92
N GLY A 26 -2.04 11.15 25.77
CA GLY A 26 -0.78 10.44 25.57
C GLY A 26 -0.28 10.51 24.14
N THR A 27 0.90 9.93 23.91
CA THR A 27 1.46 9.74 22.57
C THR A 27 1.20 8.32 22.11
N TYR A 28 0.59 8.16 20.95
CA TYR A 28 0.14 6.89 20.40
C TYR A 28 0.75 6.63 19.03
N ASN A 29 1.13 5.39 18.79
CA ASN A 29 1.44 4.88 17.45
C ASN A 29 0.18 4.20 16.91
N VAL A 30 -0.43 4.80 15.89
CA VAL A 30 -1.61 4.24 15.24
C VAL A 30 -1.15 3.48 14.00
N THR A 31 -1.45 2.18 13.99
CA THR A 31 -1.20 1.29 12.85
C THR A 31 -2.53 0.92 12.22
N ILE A 32 -2.50 0.62 10.92
CA ILE A 32 -3.65 0.08 10.21
C ILE A 32 -3.34 -1.35 9.79
N GLN A 33 -4.23 -2.28 10.16
CA GLN A 33 -4.14 -3.67 9.78
C GLN A 33 -5.35 -4.04 8.92
N ASN A 34 -5.10 -4.74 7.82
CA ASN A 34 -6.18 -5.28 7.01
C ASN A 34 -6.91 -6.42 7.72
N ASN A 35 -8.24 -6.41 7.62
CA ASN A 35 -9.04 -7.56 8.01
C ASN A 35 -8.73 -8.74 7.09
N ALA A 36 -8.79 -9.97 7.63
CA ALA A 36 -8.59 -11.19 6.85
C ALA A 36 -9.55 -11.21 5.64
N GLY A 37 -8.99 -11.40 4.43
CA GLY A 37 -9.75 -11.37 3.18
C GLY A 37 -9.91 -9.98 2.53
N SER A 38 -9.45 -8.90 3.19
CA SER A 38 -9.39 -7.58 2.55
C SER A 38 -8.28 -7.55 1.51
N ARG A 39 -8.63 -7.10 0.30
CA ARG A 39 -7.70 -6.92 -0.82
C ARG A 39 -7.23 -5.48 -0.88
N TYR A 40 -6.63 -4.98 0.20
CA TYR A 40 -6.07 -3.63 0.24
C TYR A 40 -4.67 -3.68 0.84
N THR A 41 -3.78 -2.84 0.37
CA THR A 41 -2.44 -2.63 0.90
C THR A 41 -2.35 -1.19 1.44
N PRO A 42 -2.14 -1.02 2.77
CA PRO A 42 -1.88 0.29 3.35
C PRO A 42 -0.58 0.88 2.79
N ILE A 43 -0.63 2.13 2.33
CA ILE A 43 0.53 2.87 1.82
C ILE A 43 0.86 4.11 2.65
N SER A 44 0.03 4.43 3.65
CA SER A 44 0.33 5.43 4.67
C SER A 44 1.60 5.05 5.45
N PRO A 45 2.34 6.03 6.01
CA PRO A 45 3.44 5.75 6.93
C PRO A 45 2.97 4.83 8.06
N ASP A 46 3.69 3.75 8.31
CA ASP A 46 3.39 2.81 9.39
C ASP A 46 4.58 2.76 10.37
N PRO A 47 4.42 3.16 11.66
CA PRO A 47 3.22 3.72 12.30
C PRO A 47 3.03 5.24 12.08
N VAL A 48 1.78 5.71 12.24
CA VAL A 48 1.47 7.15 12.35
C VAL A 48 1.53 7.58 13.81
N LEU A 49 2.38 8.57 14.12
CA LEU A 49 2.49 9.14 15.46
C LEU A 49 1.38 10.18 15.70
N VAL A 50 0.62 10.02 16.79
CA VAL A 50 -0.46 10.92 17.19
C VAL A 50 -0.30 11.34 18.66
N VAL A 51 -0.45 12.63 18.96
CA VAL A 51 -0.41 13.15 20.33
C VAL A 51 -1.80 13.59 20.76
N LEU A 52 -2.42 12.84 21.67
CA LEU A 52 -3.75 13.13 22.20
C LEU A 52 -3.65 13.95 23.49
N ILE A 53 -4.40 15.04 23.56
CA ILE A 53 -4.48 15.94 24.72
C ILE A 53 -5.89 15.82 25.33
N ALA A 54 -6.00 15.94 26.65
CA ALA A 54 -7.29 15.90 27.35
C ALA A 54 -8.32 16.84 26.71
N GLY A 55 -9.53 16.32 26.45
CA GLY A 55 -10.63 17.09 25.88
C GLY A 55 -10.52 17.40 24.38
N HIS A 56 -9.50 16.91 23.67
CA HIS A 56 -9.31 17.14 22.24
C HIS A 56 -9.52 15.86 21.42
N SER A 57 -9.78 16.03 20.13
CA SER A 57 -9.83 14.95 19.14
C SER A 57 -8.67 15.12 18.16
N VAL A 58 -8.00 14.03 17.83
CA VAL A 58 -6.91 14.01 16.84
C VAL A 58 -7.20 12.94 15.81
N GLY A 59 -6.97 13.27 14.53
CA GLY A 59 -7.16 12.36 13.41
C GLY A 59 -5.83 11.86 12.87
N ALA A 60 -5.84 10.65 12.31
CA ALA A 60 -4.81 10.16 11.42
C ALA A 60 -5.49 9.67 10.14
N ASP A 61 -4.99 10.10 8.99
CA ASP A 61 -5.52 9.63 7.72
C ASP A 61 -4.70 8.45 7.23
N PHE A 62 -5.39 7.36 6.91
CA PHE A 62 -4.78 6.18 6.32
C PHE A 62 -5.20 6.06 4.86
N ILE A 63 -4.22 5.84 3.98
CA ILE A 63 -4.43 5.56 2.58
C ILE A 63 -4.16 4.08 2.36
N ALA A 64 -5.16 3.38 1.84
CA ALA A 64 -5.03 2.00 1.39
C ALA A 64 -5.43 1.92 -0.09
N LEU A 65 -4.66 1.17 -0.86
CA LEU A 65 -4.93 0.90 -2.28
C LEU A 65 -5.33 -0.56 -2.44
N PRO A 66 -6.15 -0.95 -3.43
CA PRO A 66 -6.44 -2.35 -3.68
C PRO A 66 -5.17 -3.20 -3.81
N ASP A 67 -5.21 -4.47 -3.42
CA ASP A 67 -4.13 -5.41 -3.65
C ASP A 67 -3.85 -5.50 -5.14
N GLY A 68 -2.57 -5.62 -5.50
CA GLY A 68 -2.17 -5.51 -6.89
C GLY A 68 -2.12 -4.08 -7.41
N THR A 69 -2.02 -3.08 -6.53
CA THR A 69 -1.77 -1.71 -6.98
C THR A 69 -0.27 -1.41 -7.00
N VAL A 70 0.25 -1.04 -8.16
CA VAL A 70 1.62 -0.53 -8.32
C VAL A 70 1.54 0.98 -8.48
N THR A 71 2.11 1.73 -7.54
CA THR A 71 2.08 3.20 -7.54
C THR A 71 3.48 3.78 -7.41
N GLY A 72 3.67 5.01 -7.87
CA GLY A 72 4.91 5.73 -7.68
C GLY A 72 4.83 7.20 -8.07
N ARG A 73 5.99 7.85 -7.94
CA ARG A 73 6.17 9.23 -8.37
C ARG A 73 7.02 9.28 -9.62
N GLY A 74 6.72 10.23 -10.48
CA GLY A 74 7.49 10.47 -11.69
C GLY A 74 7.38 11.93 -12.13
N ILE A 75 7.98 12.22 -13.28
CA ILE A 75 7.92 13.54 -13.90
C ILE A 75 6.54 13.68 -14.56
N PRO A 76 5.76 14.74 -14.29
CA PRO A 76 4.47 14.97 -14.93
C PRO A 76 4.56 14.88 -16.46
N GLY A 77 3.63 14.14 -17.06
CA GLY A 77 3.60 13.91 -18.51
C GLY A 77 4.48 12.77 -19.01
N SER A 78 5.31 12.16 -18.16
CA SER A 78 6.04 10.93 -18.50
C SER A 78 5.08 9.76 -18.75
N LEU A 79 5.39 8.96 -19.76
CA LEU A 79 4.76 7.66 -19.97
C LEU A 79 5.46 6.63 -19.08
N VAL A 80 4.68 5.83 -18.38
CA VAL A 80 5.16 4.75 -17.52
C VAL A 80 4.66 3.44 -18.10
N THR A 81 5.58 2.49 -18.31
CA THR A 81 5.28 1.15 -18.80
C THR A 81 5.60 0.15 -17.70
N LEU A 82 4.64 -0.72 -17.40
CA LEU A 82 4.78 -1.87 -16.50
C LEU A 82 4.75 -3.13 -17.37
N SER A 83 5.80 -3.94 -17.31
CA SER A 83 5.87 -5.23 -18.02
C SER A 83 6.13 -6.37 -17.04
N SER A 84 5.44 -7.51 -17.17
CA SER A 84 5.78 -8.73 -16.43
C SER A 84 7.18 -9.22 -16.82
N VAL A 85 7.91 -9.80 -15.86
CA VAL A 85 9.20 -10.45 -16.13
C VAL A 85 8.95 -11.94 -16.36
N ALA A 86 9.14 -12.36 -17.61
CA ALA A 86 8.84 -13.72 -18.04
C ALA A 86 9.59 -14.79 -17.20
N GLY A 87 8.87 -15.80 -16.70
CA GLY A 87 9.42 -17.03 -16.13
C GLY A 87 9.47 -17.15 -14.60
N GLN A 88 8.65 -16.41 -13.84
CA GLN A 88 8.63 -16.49 -12.36
C GLN A 88 7.22 -16.54 -11.71
N GLY A 89 6.13 -16.63 -12.50
CA GLY A 89 4.74 -16.72 -12.02
C GLY A 89 3.98 -17.90 -12.62
N GLU A 90 2.98 -18.41 -11.90
CA GLU A 90 2.26 -19.66 -12.24
C GLU A 90 1.23 -19.49 -13.37
N ASP A 91 0.87 -18.25 -13.73
CA ASP A 91 -0.03 -17.89 -14.84
C ASP A 91 0.57 -16.70 -15.61
N GLU A 92 1.50 -16.98 -16.53
CA GLU A 92 2.12 -15.94 -17.35
C GLU A 92 1.32 -15.65 -18.62
N THR A 93 0.68 -14.49 -18.64
CA THR A 93 0.46 -13.74 -19.87
C THR A 93 1.47 -12.58 -19.91
N ASP A 94 2.06 -12.30 -21.07
CA ASP A 94 2.90 -11.10 -21.28
C ASP A 94 2.05 -9.85 -20.99
N LEU A 95 2.06 -9.40 -19.74
CA LEU A 95 1.30 -8.24 -19.29
C LEU A 95 2.15 -7.00 -19.58
N VAL A 96 1.67 -6.15 -20.49
CA VAL A 96 2.26 -4.84 -20.74
C VAL A 96 1.17 -3.78 -20.54
N LEU A 97 1.31 -3.00 -19.48
CA LEU A 97 0.41 -1.89 -19.16
C LEU A 97 1.14 -0.57 -19.31
N THR A 98 0.40 0.46 -19.73
CA THR A 98 0.94 1.82 -19.82
C THR A 98 0.02 2.81 -19.11
N THR A 99 0.62 3.78 -18.44
CA THR A 99 -0.09 4.90 -17.82
C THR A 99 0.73 6.18 -17.95
N ARG A 100 0.13 7.33 -17.66
CA ARG A 100 0.85 8.62 -17.64
C ARG A 100 0.94 9.15 -16.22
N VAL A 101 2.10 9.74 -15.92
CA VAL A 101 2.25 10.53 -14.70
C VAL A 101 1.38 11.78 -14.82
N ASN A 102 0.47 11.94 -13.86
CA ASN A 102 -0.44 13.07 -13.84
C ASN A 102 0.28 14.40 -13.51
N SER A 103 -0.44 15.53 -13.58
CA SER A 103 0.09 16.87 -13.27
C SER A 103 0.64 17.04 -11.86
N ARG A 104 0.28 16.13 -10.94
CA ARG A 104 0.75 16.10 -9.55
C ARG A 104 1.98 15.20 -9.37
N GLY A 105 2.46 14.54 -10.43
CA GLY A 105 3.66 13.71 -10.39
C GLY A 105 3.40 12.27 -9.92
N PHE A 106 2.15 11.78 -9.98
CA PHE A 106 1.79 10.43 -9.55
C PHE A 106 1.33 9.55 -10.72
N TYR A 107 1.61 8.26 -10.63
CA TYR A 107 1.05 7.22 -11.51
C TYR A 107 0.64 6.00 -10.68
N PHE A 108 -0.31 5.22 -11.19
CA PHE A 108 -0.71 3.96 -10.58
C PHE A 108 -1.23 2.97 -11.63
N PHE A 109 -1.06 1.68 -11.35
CA PHE A 109 -1.65 0.54 -12.05
C PHE A 109 -2.47 -0.25 -11.04
N MET A 110 -3.70 -0.63 -11.38
CA MET A 110 -4.59 -1.43 -10.52
C MET A 110 -4.69 -2.86 -11.05
N ASP A 111 -5.20 -3.77 -10.22
CA ASP A 111 -5.50 -5.16 -10.59
C ASP A 111 -4.28 -5.93 -11.13
N ILE A 112 -3.11 -5.67 -10.55
CA ILE A 112 -1.86 -6.36 -10.89
C ILE A 112 -1.72 -7.62 -10.05
N ASP A 113 -1.65 -8.77 -10.72
CA ASP A 113 -1.41 -10.03 -10.03
C ASP A 113 -0.05 -10.03 -9.30
N PRO A 114 0.12 -10.81 -8.23
CA PRO A 114 1.42 -10.96 -7.58
C PRO A 114 2.45 -11.53 -8.55
N GLY A 115 3.54 -10.80 -8.79
CA GLY A 115 4.58 -11.21 -9.73
C GLY A 115 5.75 -10.24 -9.76
N GLN A 116 6.79 -10.59 -10.50
CA GLN A 116 7.90 -9.67 -10.76
C GLN A 116 7.58 -8.82 -11.99
N TYR A 117 7.76 -7.51 -11.86
CA TYR A 117 7.48 -6.55 -12.92
C TYR A 117 8.67 -5.63 -13.15
N LEU A 118 8.84 -5.18 -14.38
CA LEU A 118 9.76 -4.12 -14.76
C LEU A 118 8.96 -2.84 -15.00
N ILE A 119 9.42 -1.73 -14.42
CA ILE A 119 8.85 -0.40 -14.67
C ILE A 119 9.84 0.41 -15.50
N THR A 120 9.37 0.96 -16.62
CA THR A 120 10.18 1.84 -17.47
C THR A 120 9.49 3.19 -17.62
N PHE A 121 10.25 4.28 -17.48
CA PHE A 121 9.78 5.64 -17.70
C PHE A 121 10.29 6.19 -19.02
N THR A 122 9.37 6.73 -19.83
CA THR A 122 9.68 7.54 -21.02
C THR A 122 9.31 8.99 -20.73
N PRO A 123 10.28 9.83 -20.37
CA PRO A 123 10.01 11.21 -20.00
C PRO A 123 9.74 12.10 -21.22
N PRO A 124 9.06 13.25 -21.04
CA PRO A 124 8.82 14.20 -22.11
C PRO A 124 10.12 14.88 -22.58
N PRO A 125 10.12 15.55 -23.76
CA PRO A 125 11.28 16.25 -24.28
C PRO A 125 11.88 17.22 -23.26
N GLY A 126 13.21 17.22 -23.13
CA GLY A 126 13.93 18.05 -22.16
C GLY A 126 14.31 17.36 -20.84
N TYR A 127 13.97 16.08 -20.69
CA TYR A 127 14.33 15.26 -19.52
C TYR A 127 15.12 14.01 -19.95
N THR A 128 16.07 13.58 -19.12
CA THR A 128 16.85 12.34 -19.33
C THR A 128 16.19 11.17 -18.60
N ALA A 129 15.93 10.07 -19.30
CA ALA A 129 15.39 8.85 -18.69
C ALA A 129 16.49 8.08 -17.95
N ILE A 130 16.22 7.67 -16.72
CA ILE A 130 17.00 6.65 -16.00
C ILE A 130 16.08 5.44 -15.75
N PRO A 131 16.42 4.23 -16.23
CA PRO A 131 15.60 3.05 -15.98
C PRO A 131 15.70 2.60 -14.51
N SER A 132 14.58 2.16 -13.93
CA SER A 132 14.50 1.71 -12.53
C SER A 132 13.82 0.34 -12.43
N PHE A 133 14.48 -0.64 -11.81
CA PHE A 133 13.87 -1.94 -11.54
C PHE A 133 13.06 -1.89 -10.24
N LEU A 134 11.83 -2.40 -10.22
CA LEU A 134 10.99 -2.47 -9.02
C LEU A 134 10.49 -3.90 -8.80
N ASN A 135 10.92 -4.54 -7.72
CA ASN A 135 10.37 -5.83 -7.31
C ASN A 135 9.05 -5.63 -6.55
N VAL A 136 7.92 -5.91 -7.20
CA VAL A 136 6.62 -5.91 -6.53
C VAL A 136 6.47 -7.25 -5.80
N ARG A 137 6.47 -7.23 -4.46
CA ARG A 137 6.12 -8.41 -3.66
C ARG A 137 4.86 -8.12 -2.89
N CYS A 138 3.72 -8.62 -3.36
CA CYS A 138 2.51 -8.64 -2.56
C CYS A 138 2.68 -9.72 -1.47
N ARG A 139 2.59 -9.35 -0.18
CA ARG A 139 2.58 -10.34 0.90
C ARG A 139 1.20 -10.99 0.94
N ARG A 140 1.06 -12.16 0.29
CA ARG A 140 -0.08 -13.04 0.58
C ARG A 140 0.07 -13.50 2.04
N VAL A 141 -0.72 -12.94 2.94
CA VAL A 141 -0.87 -13.53 4.27
C VAL A 141 -1.51 -14.89 4.05
N ALA A 142 -0.72 -15.96 4.16
CA ALA A 142 -1.26 -17.30 4.11
C ALA A 142 -2.29 -17.45 5.24
N PRO A 143 -3.50 -17.98 4.98
CA PRO A 143 -4.41 -18.31 6.06
C PRO A 143 -3.69 -19.28 7.02
N PRO A 144 -3.90 -19.16 8.34
CA PRO A 144 -3.31 -20.08 9.29
C PRO A 144 -3.70 -21.51 8.88
N VAL A 145 -2.70 -22.36 8.64
CA VAL A 145 -2.94 -23.78 8.40
C VAL A 145 -3.65 -24.32 9.65
N PRO A 146 -4.87 -24.87 9.55
CA PRO A 146 -5.48 -25.50 10.71
C PRO A 146 -4.59 -26.68 11.09
N THR A 147 -3.87 -26.56 12.20
CA THR A 147 -3.20 -27.69 12.81
C THR A 147 -4.29 -28.63 13.29
N SER A 148 -4.55 -29.69 12.53
CA SER A 148 -5.30 -30.84 13.04
C SER A 148 -4.50 -31.42 14.20
N ALA A 149 -4.87 -31.04 15.42
CA ALA A 149 -4.51 -31.80 16.60
C ALA A 149 -5.26 -33.13 16.54
N VAL A 150 -4.51 -34.24 16.43
CA VAL A 150 -4.96 -35.61 16.68
C VAL A 150 -4.86 -35.88 18.16
#